data_AF-A0A842YFF2-F1
#
_entry.id   AF-A0A842YFF2-F1
#
_cell.length_a   1.000
_cell.length_b   1.000
_cell.length_c   1.000
_cell.angle_alpha   90.00
_cell.angle_beta   90.00
_cell.angle_gamma   90.00
#
_symmetry.space_group_name_H-M   'P 1'
#
loop_
_entity.id
_entity.type
_entity.pdbx_description
1 polymer ?
#
loop_
_entity_poly.entity_id
_entity_poly.type
_entity_poly.pdbx_seq_one_letter_code
_entity_poly.pdbx_strand_id
1 'polypeptide(L)'
;MDILNTPFPICTSRIWKFTQNIALASDIIPTSISDWDNDNLTNLQEINGWDITVNFSIIHSETFRVTSNCLMNDTDQDGLDDYLEFTLGSNPRSSDTDLDGVSDHKEWWLNTYPDSEYISPYVAGVVASPALPPAMDNPLVGPSLTDWDTDHDLLGDAIEIAFGSSPVKSDSDWDSLSDLLEFQLNSNPNSFDSDGDGASDAVEYAGNSSLSVIDSDGDFMLDGMEYAIGGSATNPDYDGDSIPDGDETIYGTNPLSEDTDGDGLSDSTEFALWLNPLCNDTDGDGLLDLEELELGSNPFLADSDGDGVNDFLDSDTYSVFDGPIVITYDPSVASTSMDFIGNLSSYANVIVVSIEELETNYQDAPYV
;
A
#
# COMPACT_ATOMS: atom_id res chain seq x y z
N MET A 1 -61.27 -35.17 -16.76
CA MET A 1 -61.13 -33.79 -16.27
C MET A 1 -59.87 -33.81 -15.42
N ASP A 2 -58.65 -33.85 -15.96
CA ASP A 2 -58.09 -33.08 -17.07
C ASP A 2 -58.33 -31.58 -16.88
N ILE A 3 -57.38 -30.89 -16.23
CA ILE A 3 -56.84 -29.56 -16.62
C ILE A 3 -55.42 -29.42 -16.04
N LEU A 4 -54.42 -29.57 -16.92
CA LEU A 4 -53.11 -28.90 -16.98
C LEU A 4 -51.99 -29.25 -15.98
N ASN A 5 -51.27 -30.33 -16.31
CA ASN A 5 -49.80 -30.32 -16.30
C ASN A 5 -49.33 -29.30 -17.37
N THR A 6 -49.02 -28.07 -16.96
CA THR A 6 -48.16 -27.20 -17.76
C THR A 6 -46.71 -27.50 -17.41
N PRO A 7 -45.81 -27.72 -18.38
CA PRO A 7 -44.38 -27.76 -18.09
C PRO A 7 -43.99 -26.38 -17.54
N PHE A 8 -43.27 -26.34 -16.42
CA PHE A 8 -42.61 -25.11 -15.97
C PHE A 8 -41.71 -24.60 -17.12
N PRO A 9 -41.65 -23.27 -17.35
CA PRO A 9 -40.75 -22.71 -18.35
C PRO A 9 -39.32 -23.14 -18.03
N ILE A 10 -38.66 -23.68 -19.05
CA ILE A 10 -37.33 -24.24 -18.95
C ILE A 10 -36.35 -23.07 -19.04
N CYS A 11 -35.88 -22.55 -17.90
CA CYS A 11 -34.73 -21.65 -17.83
C CYS A 11 -33.44 -22.47 -18.05
N THR A 12 -33.20 -22.95 -19.27
CA THR A 12 -31.92 -23.59 -19.61
C THR A 12 -31.33 -23.01 -20.88
N SER A 13 -30.34 -22.13 -20.69
CA SER A 13 -29.03 -22.09 -21.38
C SER A 13 -28.35 -20.79 -20.94
N ARG A 14 -27.12 -20.74 -20.44
CA ARG A 14 -25.91 -21.40 -20.90
C ARG A 14 -24.99 -21.76 -19.73
N ILE A 15 -24.51 -22.99 -19.71
CA ILE A 15 -23.35 -23.41 -18.94
C ILE A 15 -22.10 -22.89 -19.68
N TRP A 16 -21.18 -22.20 -19.00
CA TRP A 16 -19.80 -22.02 -19.51
C TRP A 16 -18.76 -22.43 -18.46
N LYS A 17 -18.45 -23.73 -18.44
CA LYS A 17 -17.05 -24.17 -18.51
C LYS A 17 -16.76 -24.39 -20.00
N PHE A 18 -15.77 -23.69 -20.55
CA PHE A 18 -15.13 -23.84 -21.87
C PHE A 18 -15.89 -24.61 -22.98
N THR A 19 -16.30 -23.85 -24.00
CA THR A 19 -16.67 -24.23 -25.39
C THR A 19 -18.10 -24.71 -25.77
N GLN A 20 -18.68 -23.89 -26.67
CA GLN A 20 -19.47 -24.12 -27.89
C GLN A 20 -20.90 -24.74 -27.90
N ASN A 21 -21.75 -23.93 -28.55
CA ASN A 21 -22.85 -24.24 -29.49
C ASN A 21 -24.26 -24.59 -28.99
N ILE A 22 -25.21 -23.97 -29.71
CA ILE A 22 -26.62 -23.70 -29.42
C ILE A 22 -27.52 -24.88 -29.83
N ALA A 23 -28.53 -25.18 -29.02
CA ALA A 23 -29.77 -25.81 -29.49
C ALA A 23 -30.98 -25.05 -28.93
N LEU A 24 -31.81 -24.51 -29.82
CA LEU A 24 -33.05 -23.79 -29.52
C LEU A 24 -34.16 -24.76 -29.11
N ALA A 25 -34.86 -24.46 -28.03
CA ALA A 25 -36.22 -24.94 -27.77
C ALA A 25 -37.09 -23.77 -27.30
N SER A 26 -38.34 -23.77 -27.75
CA SER A 26 -39.25 -22.64 -27.86
C SER A 26 -40.10 -22.35 -26.61
N ASP A 27 -40.38 -21.05 -26.45
CA ASP A 27 -41.60 -20.42 -25.89
C ASP A 27 -41.79 -20.33 -24.36
N ILE A 28 -41.29 -19.23 -23.77
CA ILE A 28 -42.08 -18.09 -23.21
C ILE A 28 -41.20 -16.84 -23.39
N ILE A 29 -41.69 -15.76 -24.01
CA ILE A 29 -40.97 -14.46 -24.02
C ILE A 29 -41.44 -13.68 -22.78
N PRO A 30 -40.61 -13.45 -21.75
CA PRO A 30 -41.00 -12.62 -20.63
C PRO A 30 -41.32 -11.20 -21.12
N THR A 31 -42.46 -10.66 -20.67
CA THR A 31 -42.81 -9.25 -20.89
C THR A 31 -41.84 -8.36 -20.11
N SER A 32 -41.50 -7.17 -20.63
CA SER A 32 -40.47 -6.24 -20.09
C SER A 32 -40.77 -5.63 -18.71
N ILE A 33 -41.73 -6.14 -17.95
CA ILE A 33 -42.17 -5.64 -16.64
C ILE A 33 -42.39 -6.77 -15.62
N SER A 34 -42.14 -8.03 -16.00
CA SER A 34 -42.28 -9.16 -15.09
C SER A 34 -40.93 -9.42 -14.44
N ASP A 35 -40.94 -9.53 -13.12
CA ASP A 35 -39.85 -9.89 -12.23
C ASP A 35 -40.42 -11.05 -11.39
N TRP A 36 -39.79 -12.22 -11.45
CA TRP A 36 -40.35 -13.47 -10.92
C TRP A 36 -39.78 -13.87 -9.55
N ASP A 37 -38.56 -13.47 -9.24
CA ASP A 37 -37.88 -13.66 -7.95
C ASP A 37 -37.93 -12.42 -7.05
N ASN A 38 -38.34 -11.26 -7.57
CA ASN A 38 -38.51 -9.99 -6.87
C ASN A 38 -37.20 -9.38 -6.36
N ASP A 39 -36.12 -9.51 -7.12
CA ASP A 39 -34.82 -8.88 -6.87
C ASP A 39 -34.72 -7.45 -7.47
N ASN A 40 -35.74 -7.01 -8.21
CA ASN A 40 -35.81 -5.76 -8.99
C ASN A 40 -35.12 -5.79 -10.36
N LEU A 41 -34.67 -6.94 -10.84
CA LEU A 41 -34.36 -7.18 -12.24
C LEU A 41 -35.59 -7.78 -12.95
N THR A 42 -35.89 -7.26 -14.14
CA THR A 42 -36.93 -7.93 -14.94
C THR A 42 -36.37 -9.19 -15.57
N ASN A 43 -37.20 -10.23 -15.69
CA ASN A 43 -36.86 -11.48 -16.39
C ASN A 43 -36.29 -11.24 -17.80
N LEU A 44 -36.65 -10.13 -18.45
CA LEU A 44 -36.11 -9.74 -19.75
C LEU A 44 -34.68 -9.17 -19.65
N GLN A 45 -34.35 -8.44 -18.59
CA GLN A 45 -32.99 -7.95 -18.31
C GLN A 45 -32.06 -9.11 -17.97
N GLU A 46 -32.50 -10.02 -17.12
CA GLU A 46 -31.72 -11.19 -16.71
C GLU A 46 -31.39 -12.12 -17.89
N ILE A 47 -32.37 -12.41 -18.75
CA ILE A 47 -32.15 -13.25 -19.95
C ILE A 47 -31.30 -12.55 -21.00
N ASN A 48 -31.52 -11.24 -21.22
CA ASN A 48 -30.71 -10.48 -22.18
C ASN A 48 -29.29 -10.25 -21.67
N GLY A 49 -29.11 -10.26 -20.35
CA GLY A 49 -27.84 -10.04 -19.69
C GLY A 49 -27.33 -8.61 -19.79
N TRP A 50 -26.23 -8.36 -19.08
CA TRP A 50 -25.46 -7.12 -19.11
C TRP A 50 -23.99 -7.42 -19.37
N ASP A 51 -23.23 -6.39 -19.72
CA ASP A 51 -21.81 -6.51 -19.97
C ASP A 51 -21.05 -6.03 -18.73
N ILE A 52 -20.13 -6.85 -18.23
CA ILE A 52 -19.21 -6.56 -17.12
C ILE A 52 -17.77 -6.52 -17.63
N THR A 53 -16.87 -5.81 -16.96
CA THR A 53 -15.45 -5.79 -17.33
C THR A 53 -14.61 -6.21 -16.15
N VAL A 54 -13.96 -7.35 -16.26
CA VAL A 54 -13.13 -7.92 -15.18
C VAL A 54 -11.67 -7.62 -15.46
N ASN A 55 -10.96 -7.11 -14.45
CA ASN A 55 -9.56 -6.74 -14.52
C ASN A 55 -8.67 -7.81 -13.87
N PHE A 56 -8.24 -8.80 -14.64
CA PHE A 56 -7.32 -9.83 -14.13
C PHE A 56 -5.89 -9.33 -13.85
N SER A 57 -5.50 -8.14 -14.36
CA SER A 57 -4.25 -7.43 -14.02
C SER A 57 -4.24 -5.98 -14.58
N ILE A 58 -3.27 -5.14 -14.21
CA ILE A 58 -3.07 -3.77 -14.78
C ILE A 58 -3.04 -3.68 -16.30
N ILE A 59 -2.68 -4.76 -17.00
CA ILE A 59 -2.52 -4.77 -18.45
C ILE A 59 -3.51 -5.71 -19.14
N HIS A 60 -4.36 -6.41 -18.39
CA HIS A 60 -5.30 -7.37 -18.93
C HIS A 60 -6.66 -7.25 -18.26
N SER A 61 -7.61 -6.72 -19.01
CA SER A 61 -9.03 -6.74 -18.68
C SER A 61 -9.82 -7.31 -19.84
N GLU A 62 -10.91 -8.00 -19.53
CA GLU A 62 -11.82 -8.55 -20.52
C GLU A 62 -13.26 -8.22 -20.16
N THR A 63 -14.06 -7.88 -21.18
CA THR A 63 -15.49 -7.62 -21.02
C THR A 63 -16.29 -8.88 -21.34
N PHE A 64 -17.12 -9.30 -20.41
CA PHE A 64 -18.00 -10.46 -20.54
C PHE A 64 -19.46 -10.04 -20.55
N ARG A 65 -20.29 -10.77 -21.30
CA ARG A 65 -21.74 -10.65 -21.18
C ARG A 65 -22.28 -11.73 -20.26
N VAL A 66 -22.85 -11.31 -19.14
CA VAL A 66 -23.34 -12.19 -18.06
C VAL A 66 -24.87 -12.16 -17.99
N THR A 67 -25.45 -13.19 -17.40
CA THR A 67 -26.90 -13.39 -17.29
C THR A 67 -27.20 -14.08 -15.98
N SER A 68 -28.21 -13.63 -15.24
CA SER A 68 -28.70 -14.26 -14.01
C SER A 68 -29.81 -15.30 -14.28
N ASN A 69 -30.47 -15.81 -13.25
CA ASN A 69 -31.56 -16.78 -13.33
C ASN A 69 -32.86 -16.18 -12.79
N CYS A 70 -33.84 -15.98 -13.68
CA CYS A 70 -35.14 -15.34 -13.40
C CYS A 70 -36.09 -16.05 -12.42
N LEU A 71 -35.60 -16.98 -11.61
CA LEU A 71 -36.34 -17.67 -10.56
C LEU A 71 -35.57 -17.66 -9.24
N MET A 72 -34.42 -17.01 -9.19
CA MET A 72 -33.51 -16.97 -8.05
C MET A 72 -33.02 -15.53 -7.93
N ASN A 73 -33.25 -14.90 -6.78
CA ASN A 73 -32.79 -13.54 -6.53
C ASN A 73 -31.27 -13.44 -6.35
N ASP A 74 -30.61 -14.57 -6.09
CA ASP A 74 -29.16 -14.71 -5.98
C ASP A 74 -28.83 -16.01 -6.73
N THR A 75 -28.24 -15.88 -7.92
CA THR A 75 -28.13 -16.99 -8.85
C THR A 75 -26.99 -17.96 -8.51
N ASP A 76 -25.90 -17.50 -7.89
CA ASP A 76 -24.77 -18.36 -7.49
C ASP A 76 -24.67 -18.63 -5.99
N GLN A 77 -25.54 -18.01 -5.18
CA GLN A 77 -25.71 -18.22 -3.75
C GLN A 77 -24.50 -17.80 -2.91
N ASP A 78 -23.79 -16.75 -3.34
CA ASP A 78 -22.67 -16.18 -2.58
C ASP A 78 -23.11 -15.16 -1.51
N GLY A 79 -24.38 -14.72 -1.56
CA GLY A 79 -24.98 -13.76 -0.63
C GLY A 79 -25.21 -12.37 -1.24
N LEU A 80 -24.74 -12.10 -2.46
CA LEU A 80 -25.01 -10.88 -3.22
C LEU A 80 -26.16 -11.15 -4.20
N ASP A 81 -27.22 -10.34 -4.15
CA ASP A 81 -28.36 -10.54 -5.05
C ASP A 81 -28.05 -10.08 -6.50
N ASP A 82 -28.70 -10.70 -7.48
CA ASP A 82 -28.39 -10.50 -8.91
C ASP A 82 -28.55 -9.02 -9.33
N TYR A 83 -29.44 -8.28 -8.64
CA TYR A 83 -29.61 -6.84 -8.84
C TYR A 83 -28.40 -6.04 -8.34
N LEU A 84 -27.86 -6.36 -7.17
CA LEU A 84 -26.64 -5.74 -6.64
C LEU A 84 -25.45 -6.05 -7.53
N GLU A 85 -25.32 -7.29 -8.01
CA GLU A 85 -24.28 -7.69 -8.96
C GLU A 85 -24.38 -6.92 -10.28
N PHE A 86 -25.60 -6.71 -10.78
CA PHE A 86 -25.84 -5.83 -11.93
C PHE A 86 -25.35 -4.40 -11.70
N THR A 87 -25.50 -3.87 -10.47
CA THR A 87 -25.04 -2.51 -10.14
C THR A 87 -23.55 -2.40 -9.91
N LEU A 88 -22.93 -3.45 -9.38
CA LEU A 88 -21.50 -3.52 -9.07
C LEU A 88 -20.67 -3.92 -10.28
N GLY A 89 -21.28 -4.55 -11.28
CA GLY A 89 -20.57 -5.04 -12.46
C GLY A 89 -19.91 -6.39 -12.22
N SER A 90 -20.43 -7.21 -11.30
CA SER A 90 -19.97 -8.57 -11.03
C SER A 90 -20.78 -9.62 -11.79
N ASN A 91 -20.37 -10.88 -11.71
CA ASN A 91 -20.92 -11.98 -12.48
C ASN A 91 -21.87 -12.86 -11.63
N PRO A 92 -23.21 -12.81 -11.87
CA PRO A 92 -24.24 -13.54 -11.11
C PRO A 92 -24.24 -15.05 -11.26
N ARG A 93 -23.15 -15.62 -11.76
CA ARG A 93 -22.99 -17.07 -11.92
C ARG A 93 -21.64 -17.54 -11.41
N SER A 94 -20.90 -16.65 -10.75
CA SER A 94 -19.56 -16.86 -10.23
C SER A 94 -19.48 -16.16 -8.90
N SER A 95 -19.44 -16.94 -7.82
CA SER A 95 -19.30 -16.47 -6.43
C SER A 95 -17.93 -15.82 -6.13
N ASP A 96 -17.18 -15.45 -7.16
CA ASP A 96 -15.80 -14.95 -7.22
C ASP A 96 -15.60 -14.61 -8.71
N THR A 97 -15.80 -13.34 -9.05
CA THR A 97 -15.90 -12.85 -10.42
C THR A 97 -14.54 -12.74 -11.11
N ASP A 98 -13.51 -12.34 -10.37
CA ASP A 98 -12.15 -12.16 -10.88
C ASP A 98 -11.19 -13.33 -10.58
N LEU A 99 -11.67 -14.31 -9.80
CA LEU A 99 -11.00 -15.56 -9.43
C LEU A 99 -9.76 -15.35 -8.56
N ASP A 100 -9.76 -14.30 -7.74
CA ASP A 100 -8.68 -14.00 -6.80
C ASP A 100 -8.76 -14.83 -5.50
N GLY A 101 -9.90 -15.48 -5.26
CA GLY A 101 -10.17 -16.34 -4.11
C GLY A 101 -10.97 -15.67 -2.99
N VAL A 102 -11.38 -14.42 -3.16
CA VAL A 102 -12.39 -13.72 -2.35
C VAL A 102 -13.71 -13.76 -3.11
N SER A 103 -14.84 -13.88 -2.41
CA SER A 103 -16.15 -13.89 -3.07
C SER A 103 -16.69 -12.48 -3.27
N ASP A 104 -17.47 -12.26 -4.31
CA ASP A 104 -18.06 -10.95 -4.65
C ASP A 104 -18.84 -10.33 -3.49
N HIS A 105 -19.65 -11.12 -2.77
CA HIS A 105 -20.32 -10.67 -1.56
C HIS A 105 -19.35 -10.18 -0.47
N LYS A 106 -18.20 -10.86 -0.32
CA LYS A 106 -17.18 -10.51 0.70
C LYS A 106 -16.43 -9.24 0.29
N GLU A 107 -16.13 -9.08 -0.98
CA GLU A 107 -15.53 -7.85 -1.52
C GLU A 107 -16.48 -6.66 -1.36
N TRP A 108 -17.76 -6.83 -1.70
CA TRP A 108 -18.77 -5.81 -1.46
C TRP A 108 -18.88 -5.40 0.01
N TRP A 109 -18.83 -6.36 0.94
CA TRP A 109 -18.85 -6.10 2.38
C TRP A 109 -17.58 -5.39 2.88
N LEU A 110 -16.42 -5.70 2.30
CA LEU A 110 -15.14 -5.01 2.57
C LEU A 110 -14.99 -3.69 1.80
N ASN A 111 -16.00 -3.30 1.02
CA ASN A 111 -15.98 -2.13 0.15
C ASN A 111 -14.79 -2.13 -0.84
N THR A 112 -14.40 -3.33 -1.30
CA THR A 112 -13.47 -3.58 -2.42
C THR A 112 -14.25 -3.84 -3.71
N TYR A 113 -13.58 -4.17 -4.83
CA TYR A 113 -14.19 -4.22 -6.16
C TYR A 113 -14.28 -5.68 -6.68
N PRO A 114 -15.49 -6.27 -6.75
CA PRO A 114 -15.71 -7.64 -7.24
C PRO A 114 -15.21 -7.94 -8.65
N ASP A 115 -15.00 -6.90 -9.46
CA ASP A 115 -14.53 -7.02 -10.84
C ASP A 115 -13.04 -6.70 -11.00
N SER A 116 -12.31 -6.41 -9.91
CA SER A 116 -10.95 -5.88 -10.00
C SER A 116 -10.19 -5.81 -8.67
N GLU A 117 -9.20 -6.68 -8.46
CA GLU A 117 -8.08 -6.36 -7.56
C GLU A 117 -6.72 -6.15 -8.27
N TYR A 118 -6.13 -4.97 -8.03
CA TYR A 118 -4.70 -4.76 -8.11
C TYR A 118 -4.11 -4.95 -6.71
N ILE A 119 -3.89 -6.21 -6.30
CA ILE A 119 -2.96 -6.48 -5.20
C ILE A 119 -1.55 -6.22 -5.72
N SER A 120 -0.91 -5.15 -5.23
CA SER A 120 0.52 -4.90 -5.42
C SER A 120 1.33 -6.15 -5.01
N PRO A 121 2.36 -6.59 -5.76
CA PRO A 121 3.07 -7.84 -5.46
C PRO A 121 3.92 -7.84 -4.19
N TYR A 122 3.80 -6.86 -3.30
CA TYR A 122 4.62 -6.79 -2.08
C TYR A 122 3.98 -7.45 -0.85
N VAL A 123 2.72 -7.87 -0.92
CA VAL A 123 2.03 -8.57 0.18
C VAL A 123 2.00 -10.08 -0.09
N ALA A 124 3.18 -10.67 -0.27
CA ALA A 124 3.36 -12.12 -0.28
C ALA A 124 4.02 -12.55 1.03
N GLY A 125 3.34 -12.30 2.15
CA GLY A 125 3.79 -12.76 3.45
C GLY A 125 2.87 -12.27 4.55
N VAL A 126 2.11 -13.20 5.13
CA VAL A 126 1.35 -13.03 6.38
C VAL A 126 -0.03 -12.37 6.23
N VAL A 127 -0.92 -12.96 5.44
CA VAL A 127 -2.31 -13.12 5.90
C VAL A 127 -2.56 -14.59 6.13
N ALA A 128 -2.61 -14.98 7.40
CA ALA A 128 -3.22 -16.25 7.76
C ALA A 128 -4.68 -16.15 7.34
N SER A 129 -5.09 -16.98 6.37
CA SER A 129 -6.48 -17.13 5.98
C SER A 129 -7.36 -17.28 7.23
N PRO A 130 -8.40 -16.45 7.44
CA PRO A 130 -9.40 -16.79 8.43
C PRO A 130 -10.06 -18.08 7.96
N ALA A 131 -10.18 -19.03 8.88
CA ALA A 131 -10.83 -20.30 8.62
C ALA A 131 -12.28 -20.04 8.15
N LEU A 132 -12.70 -20.76 7.11
CA LEU A 132 -14.09 -20.85 6.68
C LEU A 132 -15.03 -20.98 7.89
N PRO A 133 -16.16 -20.23 7.94
CA PRO A 133 -17.13 -20.39 9.01
C PRO A 133 -17.71 -21.82 8.98
N PRO A 134 -17.89 -22.49 10.14
CA PRO A 134 -18.75 -23.65 10.20
C PRO A 134 -20.18 -23.24 9.82
N ALA A 135 -20.79 -24.07 8.97
CA ALA A 135 -22.09 -23.83 8.35
C ALA A 135 -23.20 -23.46 9.34
N MET A 136 -23.98 -22.44 8.93
CA MET A 136 -25.39 -22.20 9.25
C MET A 136 -25.86 -22.62 10.65
N ASP A 137 -25.87 -21.67 11.58
CA ASP A 137 -26.86 -21.71 12.64
C ASP A 137 -28.20 -21.13 12.17
N ASN A 138 -29.24 -21.88 12.53
CA ASN A 138 -30.67 -21.74 12.23
C ASN A 138 -31.17 -20.28 12.36
N PRO A 139 -32.26 -19.85 11.68
CA PRO A 139 -32.78 -18.51 11.85
C PRO A 139 -33.33 -18.32 13.28
N LEU A 140 -32.46 -17.75 14.13
CA LEU A 140 -32.73 -16.81 15.21
C LEU A 140 -34.13 -16.91 15.83
N VAL A 141 -34.29 -17.89 16.70
CA VAL A 141 -35.13 -17.71 17.90
C VAL A 141 -34.31 -16.79 18.81
N GLY A 142 -34.81 -15.59 19.13
CA GLY A 142 -34.11 -14.66 20.02
C GLY A 142 -33.78 -15.27 21.40
N PRO A 143 -33.09 -14.51 22.27
CA PRO A 143 -32.50 -15.03 23.51
C PRO A 143 -33.49 -15.87 24.30
N SER A 144 -33.06 -17.07 24.67
CA SER A 144 -33.93 -18.03 25.35
C SER A 144 -34.21 -17.52 26.75
N LEU A 145 -35.47 -17.30 27.13
CA LEU A 145 -35.83 -16.83 28.49
C LEU A 145 -35.39 -17.78 29.64
N THR A 146 -34.90 -18.97 29.30
CA THR A 146 -34.42 -19.98 30.25
C THR A 146 -32.93 -20.28 30.11
N ASP A 147 -32.30 -19.76 29.06
CA ASP A 147 -30.86 -19.70 28.96
C ASP A 147 -30.41 -18.31 29.43
N TRP A 148 -29.24 -18.21 30.02
CA TRP A 148 -28.74 -16.91 30.50
C TRP A 148 -27.60 -16.37 29.63
N ASP A 149 -27.11 -17.20 28.72
CA ASP A 149 -25.95 -17.01 27.85
C ASP A 149 -26.18 -17.93 26.63
N THR A 150 -26.88 -17.39 25.63
CA THR A 150 -27.49 -18.16 24.54
C THR A 150 -26.46 -18.62 23.49
N ASP A 151 -25.36 -17.91 23.30
CA ASP A 151 -24.26 -18.31 22.40
C ASP A 151 -23.05 -18.91 23.12
N HIS A 152 -23.07 -18.94 24.46
CA HIS A 152 -22.08 -19.58 25.30
C HIS A 152 -20.69 -18.93 25.23
N ASP A 153 -20.64 -17.62 25.01
CA ASP A 153 -19.40 -16.83 25.00
C ASP A 153 -19.00 -16.31 26.41
N LEU A 154 -19.85 -16.59 27.42
CA LEU A 154 -19.73 -16.17 28.83
C LEU A 154 -20.15 -14.72 29.12
N LEU A 155 -20.63 -13.98 28.12
CA LEU A 155 -21.34 -12.72 28.25
C LEU A 155 -22.84 -13.00 28.19
N GLY A 156 -23.54 -12.85 29.31
CA GLY A 156 -24.96 -13.25 29.32
C GLY A 156 -25.86 -12.30 28.53
N ASP A 157 -26.94 -12.82 27.96
CA ASP A 157 -27.94 -12.13 27.11
C ASP A 157 -28.36 -10.74 27.60
N ALA A 158 -28.53 -10.58 28.92
CA ALA A 158 -28.95 -9.32 29.51
C ALA A 158 -27.85 -8.24 29.47
N ILE A 159 -26.58 -8.65 29.52
CA ILE A 159 -25.41 -7.77 29.41
C ILE A 159 -25.18 -7.43 27.94
N GLU A 160 -25.24 -8.40 27.04
CA GLU A 160 -25.09 -8.21 25.60
C GLU A 160 -26.09 -7.17 25.06
N ILE A 161 -27.37 -7.31 25.40
CA ILE A 161 -28.41 -6.33 25.03
C ILE A 161 -28.10 -4.92 25.57
N ALA A 162 -27.50 -4.83 26.77
CA ALA A 162 -27.18 -3.56 27.39
C ALA A 162 -25.90 -2.92 26.81
N PHE A 163 -24.95 -3.76 26.39
CA PHE A 163 -23.70 -3.38 25.74
C PHE A 163 -23.92 -3.03 24.26
N GLY A 164 -24.94 -3.62 23.64
CA GLY A 164 -25.28 -3.44 22.23
C GLY A 164 -24.82 -4.60 21.35
N SER A 165 -24.25 -5.65 21.93
CA SER A 165 -23.80 -6.85 21.21
C SER A 165 -24.95 -7.86 21.03
N SER A 166 -24.70 -8.91 20.26
CA SER A 166 -25.72 -9.86 19.77
C SER A 166 -25.84 -11.07 20.70
N PRO A 167 -26.99 -11.30 21.38
CA PRO A 167 -27.19 -12.41 22.33
C PRO A 167 -27.15 -13.84 21.79
N VAL A 168 -26.72 -14.03 20.55
CA VAL A 168 -26.74 -15.31 19.85
C VAL A 168 -25.49 -15.49 18.97
N LYS A 169 -24.56 -14.54 19.05
CA LYS A 169 -23.31 -14.53 18.30
C LYS A 169 -22.23 -14.13 19.28
N SER A 170 -21.32 -15.06 19.55
CA SER A 170 -20.15 -14.82 20.41
C SER A 170 -19.19 -13.73 19.91
N ASP A 171 -19.38 -13.29 18.68
CA ASP A 171 -18.64 -12.26 17.97
C ASP A 171 -19.66 -11.61 17.01
N SER A 172 -20.01 -10.37 17.30
CA SER A 172 -21.16 -9.68 16.73
C SER A 172 -20.90 -9.08 15.34
N ASP A 173 -19.70 -8.54 15.10
CA ASP A 173 -19.25 -7.91 13.85
C ASP A 173 -18.23 -8.73 13.05
N TRP A 174 -17.79 -9.86 13.58
CA TRP A 174 -16.94 -10.85 12.94
C TRP A 174 -15.52 -10.37 12.66
N ASP A 175 -14.99 -9.52 13.54
CA ASP A 175 -13.62 -9.04 13.49
C ASP A 175 -12.61 -10.01 14.13
N SER A 176 -13.09 -11.12 14.71
CA SER A 176 -12.33 -12.13 15.49
C SER A 176 -12.01 -11.76 16.93
N LEU A 177 -12.59 -10.68 17.44
CA LEU A 177 -12.63 -10.30 18.84
C LEU A 177 -14.03 -10.65 19.40
N SER A 178 -14.08 -11.46 20.45
CA SER A 178 -15.38 -11.87 21.02
C SER A 178 -16.06 -10.70 21.74
N ASP A 179 -17.39 -10.67 21.75
CA ASP A 179 -18.20 -9.69 22.49
C ASP A 179 -17.77 -9.57 23.97
N LEU A 180 -17.45 -10.68 24.62
CA LEU A 180 -16.90 -10.68 26.00
C LEU A 180 -15.62 -9.86 26.13
N LEU A 181 -14.72 -9.95 25.16
CA LEU A 181 -13.42 -9.29 25.17
C LEU A 181 -13.56 -7.81 24.85
N GLU A 182 -14.39 -7.46 23.87
CA GLU A 182 -14.78 -6.08 23.58
C GLU A 182 -15.43 -5.41 24.79
N PHE A 183 -16.29 -6.13 25.52
CA PHE A 183 -16.87 -5.66 26.77
C PHE A 183 -15.81 -5.38 27.85
N GLN A 184 -14.74 -6.17 27.89
CA GLN A 184 -13.63 -5.97 28.84
C GLN A 184 -12.70 -4.83 28.44
N LEU A 185 -12.50 -4.65 27.14
CA LEU A 185 -11.62 -3.65 26.54
C LEU A 185 -12.32 -2.32 26.24
N ASN A 186 -13.65 -2.29 26.36
CA ASN A 186 -14.50 -1.13 26.11
C ASN A 186 -14.40 -0.64 24.64
N SER A 187 -14.38 -1.59 23.71
CA SER A 187 -14.53 -1.32 22.27
C SER A 187 -16.00 -1.52 21.85
N ASN A 188 -16.32 -1.32 20.57
CA ASN A 188 -17.68 -1.35 20.05
C ASN A 188 -17.98 -2.71 19.38
N PRO A 189 -18.88 -3.53 19.96
CA PRO A 189 -19.18 -4.89 19.50
C PRO A 189 -19.98 -4.97 18.21
N ASN A 190 -20.06 -3.88 17.45
CA ASN A 190 -20.70 -3.88 16.13
C ASN A 190 -19.84 -3.12 15.12
N SER A 191 -18.56 -2.92 15.43
CA SER A 191 -17.62 -2.16 14.64
C SER A 191 -16.31 -2.94 14.56
N PHE A 192 -16.05 -3.48 13.37
CA PHE A 192 -14.79 -4.15 13.05
C PHE A 192 -13.55 -3.31 13.38
N ASP A 193 -13.67 -1.99 13.31
CA ASP A 193 -12.68 -0.98 13.67
C ASP A 193 -13.42 0.07 14.52
N SER A 194 -13.16 0.07 15.82
CA SER A 194 -13.92 0.83 16.80
C SER A 194 -13.63 2.33 16.80
N ASP A 195 -12.41 2.75 16.46
CA ASP A 195 -12.02 4.16 16.44
C ASP A 195 -11.80 4.73 15.04
N GLY A 196 -11.79 3.87 14.02
CA GLY A 196 -11.82 4.23 12.61
C GLY A 196 -10.45 4.62 12.07
N ASP A 197 -9.37 4.10 12.63
CA ASP A 197 -8.00 4.43 12.26
C ASP A 197 -7.41 3.53 11.15
N GLY A 198 -8.11 2.44 10.81
CA GLY A 198 -7.75 1.47 9.78
C GLY A 198 -7.18 0.16 10.31
N ALA A 199 -6.96 0.00 11.62
CA ALA A 199 -6.74 -1.27 12.28
C ALA A 199 -8.08 -1.89 12.72
N SER A 200 -8.16 -3.22 12.77
CA SER A 200 -9.32 -3.87 13.39
C SER A 200 -9.09 -4.03 14.89
N ASP A 201 -10.16 -4.10 15.69
CA ASP A 201 -10.03 -4.26 17.14
C ASP A 201 -9.20 -5.51 17.49
N ALA A 202 -9.37 -6.60 16.73
CA ALA A 202 -8.53 -7.79 16.86
C ALA A 202 -7.02 -7.57 16.56
N VAL A 203 -6.67 -6.73 15.58
CA VAL A 203 -5.28 -6.39 15.24
C VAL A 203 -4.67 -5.55 16.36
N GLU A 204 -5.38 -4.53 16.82
CA GLU A 204 -4.96 -3.67 17.91
C GLU A 204 -4.77 -4.45 19.21
N TYR A 205 -5.70 -5.34 19.54
CA TYR A 205 -5.57 -6.24 20.69
C TYR A 205 -4.33 -7.13 20.60
N ALA A 206 -4.01 -7.64 19.40
CA ALA A 206 -2.82 -8.46 19.18
C ALA A 206 -1.52 -7.63 19.24
N GLY A 207 -1.56 -6.40 18.75
CA GLY A 207 -0.45 -5.44 18.78
C GLY A 207 -0.34 -4.62 20.07
N ASN A 208 -1.26 -4.83 21.01
CA ASN A 208 -1.33 -4.15 22.31
C ASN A 208 -1.45 -2.62 22.19
N SER A 209 -2.07 -2.14 21.11
CA SER A 209 -2.53 -0.75 20.97
C SER A 209 -3.96 -0.59 21.52
N SER A 210 -4.52 0.61 21.40
CA SER A 210 -5.79 0.98 22.01
C SER A 210 -6.94 0.97 21.00
N LEU A 211 -7.90 0.04 21.18
CA LEU A 211 -9.16 -0.14 20.42
C LEU A 211 -10.15 1.04 20.44
N SER A 212 -9.73 2.21 20.88
CA SER A 212 -10.59 3.38 21.05
C SER A 212 -9.83 4.70 20.89
N VAL A 213 -8.55 4.62 20.55
CA VAL A 213 -7.66 5.76 20.39
C VAL A 213 -6.86 5.54 19.11
N ILE A 214 -7.21 6.32 18.09
CA ILE A 214 -6.66 6.27 16.73
C ILE A 214 -5.13 6.46 16.60
N ASP A 215 -4.43 6.76 17.70
CA ASP A 215 -3.00 7.12 17.78
C ASP A 215 -2.55 6.84 19.23
N SER A 216 -2.05 5.64 19.43
CA SER A 216 -1.83 5.04 20.74
C SER A 216 -0.55 5.52 21.43
N ASP A 217 0.50 5.88 20.68
CA ASP A 217 1.74 6.44 21.23
C ASP A 217 1.87 7.96 21.11
N GLY A 218 1.00 8.60 20.34
CA GLY A 218 0.84 10.04 20.27
C GLY A 218 1.86 10.73 19.38
N ASP A 219 2.32 10.07 18.33
CA ASP A 219 3.35 10.57 17.41
C ASP A 219 2.76 11.22 16.13
N PHE A 220 1.43 11.26 16.01
CA PHE A 220 0.64 11.73 14.87
C PHE A 220 0.60 10.80 13.65
N MET A 221 1.09 9.58 13.77
CA MET A 221 0.73 8.46 12.91
C MET A 221 -0.51 7.74 13.47
N LEU A 222 -1.26 7.04 12.61
CA LEU A 222 -2.42 6.27 13.05
C LEU A 222 -1.99 4.81 13.25
N ASP A 223 -2.49 4.13 14.28
CA ASP A 223 -2.09 2.74 14.60
C ASP A 223 -2.29 1.83 13.38
N GLY A 224 -3.42 1.98 12.68
CA GLY A 224 -3.71 1.31 11.42
C GLY A 224 -2.64 1.49 10.33
N MET A 225 -2.03 2.67 10.23
CA MET A 225 -0.95 2.94 9.28
C MET A 225 0.35 2.25 9.70
N GLU A 226 0.67 2.26 10.99
CA GLU A 226 1.87 1.60 11.53
C GLU A 226 1.79 0.09 11.32
N TYR A 227 0.65 -0.53 11.60
CA TYR A 227 0.43 -1.95 11.29
C TYR A 227 0.55 -2.25 9.80
N ALA A 228 0.08 -1.35 8.92
CA ALA A 228 0.16 -1.53 7.47
C ALA A 228 1.60 -1.48 6.93
N ILE A 229 2.48 -0.66 7.54
CA ILE A 229 3.89 -0.58 7.16
C ILE A 229 4.78 -1.59 7.91
N GLY A 230 4.25 -2.26 8.93
CA GLY A 230 5.02 -3.19 9.78
C GLY A 230 5.84 -2.49 10.87
N GLY A 231 5.43 -1.28 11.26
CA GLY A 231 5.91 -0.52 12.42
C GLY A 231 5.21 -0.95 13.72
N SER A 232 5.09 -0.03 14.67
CA SER A 232 4.51 -0.31 15.99
C SER A 232 3.74 0.88 16.54
N ALA A 233 2.40 0.73 16.58
CA ALA A 233 1.39 1.58 17.25
C ALA A 233 1.62 1.94 18.74
N THR A 234 2.74 1.52 19.33
CA THR A 234 3.06 1.79 20.74
C THR A 234 4.47 2.31 20.94
N ASN A 235 5.19 2.58 19.84
CA ASN A 235 6.54 3.07 19.84
C ASN A 235 6.66 4.25 18.87
N PRO A 236 6.70 5.49 19.38
CA PRO A 236 6.55 6.71 18.57
C PRO A 236 7.81 7.09 17.77
N ASP A 237 8.74 6.16 17.60
CA ASP A 237 10.08 6.29 16.99
C ASP A 237 10.59 4.85 16.77
N TYR A 238 10.14 4.23 15.69
CA TYR A 238 10.24 2.79 15.46
C TYR A 238 11.65 2.33 15.15
N ASP A 239 12.38 3.07 14.32
CA ASP A 239 13.76 2.78 13.99
C ASP A 239 14.76 3.31 15.02
N GLY A 240 14.38 4.32 15.83
CA GLY A 240 15.19 4.84 16.92
C GLY A 240 16.15 5.95 16.51
N ASP A 241 15.93 6.63 15.38
CA ASP A 241 16.78 7.69 14.86
C ASP A 241 16.57 9.05 15.57
N SER A 242 15.57 9.16 16.45
CA SER A 242 15.12 10.36 17.17
C SER A 242 14.20 11.32 16.41
N ILE A 243 13.62 10.90 15.28
CA ILE A 243 12.48 11.54 14.62
C ILE A 243 11.25 10.64 14.85
N PRO A 244 10.11 11.20 15.28
CA PRO A 244 8.89 10.39 15.39
C PRO A 244 8.36 9.91 14.04
N ASP A 245 7.80 8.70 13.96
CA ASP A 245 7.32 8.07 12.70
C ASP A 245 6.31 8.97 11.96
N GLY A 246 5.41 9.61 12.72
CA GLY A 246 4.46 10.59 12.18
C GLY A 246 5.14 11.83 11.56
N ASP A 247 6.24 12.31 12.15
CA ASP A 247 7.03 13.43 11.61
C ASP A 247 7.82 12.98 10.36
N GLU A 248 8.38 11.77 10.36
CA GLU A 248 9.07 11.20 9.21
C GLU A 248 8.16 11.06 7.99
N THR A 249 6.92 10.62 8.20
CA THR A 249 5.89 10.57 7.15
C THR A 249 5.63 11.96 6.53
N ILE A 250 5.73 13.03 7.32
CA ILE A 250 5.60 14.42 6.85
C ILE A 250 6.84 14.86 6.08
N TYR A 251 8.04 14.48 6.54
CA TYR A 251 9.30 14.80 5.87
C TYR A 251 9.55 13.96 4.62
N GLY A 252 8.87 12.83 4.49
CA GLY A 252 9.04 11.86 3.41
C GLY A 252 10.18 10.87 3.64
N THR A 253 10.74 10.83 4.85
CA THR A 253 11.68 9.81 5.30
C THR A 253 10.95 8.51 5.64
N ASN A 254 11.70 7.45 5.97
CA ASN A 254 11.17 6.11 6.16
C ASN A 254 11.21 5.70 7.65
N PRO A 255 10.06 5.60 8.33
CA PRO A 255 9.98 5.23 9.76
C PRO A 255 10.57 3.88 10.17
N LEU A 256 11.00 3.09 9.20
CA LEU A 256 11.57 1.77 9.41
C LEU A 256 13.09 1.76 9.18
N SER A 257 13.73 2.91 8.97
CA SER A 257 15.11 3.03 8.53
C SER A 257 15.75 4.31 9.05
N GLU A 258 16.66 4.16 10.02
CA GLU A 258 17.38 5.29 10.63
C GLU A 258 18.11 6.20 9.61
N ASP A 259 18.37 5.67 8.41
CA ASP A 259 19.05 6.28 7.27
C ASP A 259 18.22 5.96 6.01
N THR A 260 17.46 6.93 5.51
CA THR A 260 16.47 6.72 4.45
C THR A 260 17.11 6.55 3.07
N ASP A 261 18.16 7.32 2.76
CA ASP A 261 18.80 7.30 1.44
C ASP A 261 20.04 6.38 1.35
N GLY A 262 20.50 5.87 2.49
CA GLY A 262 21.51 4.84 2.61
C GLY A 262 22.94 5.34 2.43
N ASP A 263 23.20 6.61 2.75
CA ASP A 263 24.53 7.22 2.67
C ASP A 263 25.40 6.97 3.93
N GLY A 264 24.76 6.56 5.03
CA GLY A 264 25.36 6.25 6.32
C GLY A 264 25.21 7.34 7.40
N LEU A 265 24.60 8.48 7.09
CA LEU A 265 24.08 9.44 8.06
C LEU A 265 22.65 9.06 8.44
N SER A 266 22.28 9.28 9.70
CA SER A 266 20.88 9.13 10.08
C SER A 266 20.07 10.33 9.60
N ASP A 267 18.78 10.16 9.32
CA ASP A 267 17.91 11.24 8.86
C ASP A 267 17.93 12.41 9.86
N SER A 268 17.90 12.10 11.16
CA SER A 268 18.04 13.09 12.24
C SER A 268 19.37 13.86 12.22
N THR A 269 20.46 13.21 11.81
CA THR A 269 21.78 13.83 11.66
C THR A 269 21.80 14.75 10.46
N GLU A 270 21.22 14.35 9.34
CA GLU A 270 21.13 15.16 8.13
C GLU A 270 20.29 16.42 8.36
N PHE A 271 19.14 16.31 9.04
CA PHE A 271 18.36 17.49 9.45
C PHE A 271 19.18 18.46 10.32
N ALA A 272 20.02 17.93 11.22
CA ALA A 272 20.88 18.76 12.07
C ALA A 272 21.99 19.46 11.26
N LEU A 273 22.43 18.85 10.17
CA LEU A 273 23.48 19.36 9.26
C LEU A 273 22.92 20.18 8.08
N TRP A 274 21.60 20.27 7.93
CA TRP A 274 20.91 20.88 6.79
C TRP A 274 21.15 20.15 5.45
N LEU A 275 21.47 18.86 5.52
CA LEU A 275 21.51 17.94 4.39
C LEU A 275 20.10 17.44 4.06
N ASN A 276 19.96 16.66 3.00
CA ASN A 276 18.68 16.16 2.53
C ASN A 276 18.61 14.63 2.71
N PRO A 277 17.81 14.11 3.66
CA PRO A 277 17.72 12.68 3.99
C PRO A 277 17.10 11.78 2.90
N LEU A 278 16.90 12.33 1.72
CA LEU A 278 16.36 11.66 0.54
C LEU A 278 17.37 11.69 -0.62
N CYS A 279 18.61 12.11 -0.37
CA CYS A 279 19.63 12.38 -1.38
C CYS A 279 21.03 12.14 -0.84
N ASN A 280 21.49 10.91 -1.03
CA ASN A 280 22.76 10.39 -0.51
C ASN A 280 24.05 11.08 -1.04
N ASP A 281 23.92 12.00 -1.98
CA ASP A 281 25.00 12.77 -2.63
C ASP A 281 24.38 14.14 -2.98
N THR A 282 24.48 15.08 -2.04
CA THR A 282 23.72 16.35 -2.04
C THR A 282 24.11 17.27 -3.21
N ASP A 283 25.37 17.27 -3.62
CA ASP A 283 25.87 18.13 -4.70
C ASP A 283 26.10 17.38 -6.04
N GLY A 284 26.01 16.05 -6.03
CA GLY A 284 26.05 15.20 -7.21
C GLY A 284 27.46 14.98 -7.77
N ASP A 285 28.46 15.04 -6.91
CA ASP A 285 29.88 14.94 -7.24
C ASP A 285 30.36 13.48 -7.36
N GLY A 286 29.64 12.56 -6.73
CA GLY A 286 29.92 11.12 -6.71
C GLY A 286 30.51 10.59 -5.40
N LEU A 287 30.78 11.45 -4.42
CA LEU A 287 30.96 11.10 -3.00
C LEU A 287 29.62 11.14 -2.28
N LEU A 288 29.46 10.29 -1.27
CA LEU A 288 28.29 10.33 -0.39
C LEU A 288 28.47 11.42 0.68
N ASP A 289 27.39 12.01 1.19
CA ASP A 289 27.50 13.11 2.17
C ASP A 289 28.30 12.67 3.42
N LEU A 290 28.10 11.43 3.91
CA LEU A 290 28.95 10.86 4.97
C LEU A 290 30.44 10.83 4.58
N GLU A 291 30.76 10.34 3.38
CA GLU A 291 32.14 10.21 2.90
C GLU A 291 32.83 11.58 2.84
N GLU A 292 32.10 12.59 2.40
CA GLU A 292 32.57 13.97 2.36
C GLU A 292 32.86 14.53 3.76
N LEU A 293 31.96 14.30 4.72
CA LEU A 293 32.18 14.69 6.12
C LEU A 293 33.40 13.98 6.74
N GLU A 294 33.64 12.71 6.38
CA GLU A 294 34.81 11.95 6.82
C GLU A 294 36.13 12.45 6.18
N LEU A 295 36.08 12.86 4.91
CA LEU A 295 37.21 13.45 4.17
C LEU A 295 37.47 14.91 4.55
N GLY A 296 36.45 15.60 5.09
CA GLY A 296 36.49 17.02 5.41
C GLY A 296 36.25 17.93 4.21
N SER A 297 35.67 17.41 3.12
CA SER A 297 35.08 18.20 2.03
C SER A 297 33.72 18.76 2.45
N ASN A 298 33.05 19.46 1.55
CA ASN A 298 31.80 20.16 1.79
C ASN A 298 30.68 19.55 0.94
N PRO A 299 29.68 18.88 1.56
CA PRO A 299 28.60 18.20 0.84
C PRO A 299 27.68 19.06 -0.03
N PHE A 300 27.89 20.37 -0.02
CA PHE A 300 27.14 21.32 -0.84
C PHE A 300 27.93 21.82 -2.06
N LEU A 301 29.17 21.37 -2.24
CA LEU A 301 30.09 21.88 -3.25
C LEU A 301 30.92 20.76 -3.88
N ALA A 302 30.61 20.44 -5.14
CA ALA A 302 31.31 19.41 -5.92
C ALA A 302 32.82 19.63 -6.13
N ASP A 303 33.37 20.72 -5.62
CA ASP A 303 34.76 21.16 -5.65
C ASP A 303 34.93 22.08 -4.44
N SER A 304 35.34 21.49 -3.32
CA SER A 304 35.32 22.11 -2.00
C SER A 304 36.32 23.25 -1.84
N ASP A 305 37.51 23.11 -2.43
CA ASP A 305 38.56 24.12 -2.36
C ASP A 305 38.53 25.11 -3.55
N GLY A 306 37.80 24.78 -4.61
CA GLY A 306 37.59 25.61 -5.78
C GLY A 306 38.79 25.64 -6.72
N ASP A 307 39.66 24.63 -6.70
CA ASP A 307 40.84 24.56 -7.57
C ASP A 307 40.52 24.07 -9.00
N GLY A 308 39.30 23.58 -9.22
CA GLY A 308 38.78 23.07 -10.48
C GLY A 308 38.83 21.55 -10.63
N VAL A 309 39.27 20.82 -9.60
CA VAL A 309 39.16 19.36 -9.49
C VAL A 309 37.97 19.02 -8.60
N ASN A 310 37.17 18.06 -9.04
CA ASN A 310 36.01 17.61 -8.29
C ASN A 310 36.43 16.72 -7.12
N ASP A 311 35.74 16.81 -5.98
CA ASP A 311 36.18 16.21 -4.71
C ASP A 311 36.35 14.69 -4.82
N PHE A 312 35.48 14.00 -5.55
CA PHE A 312 35.61 12.57 -5.84
C PHE A 312 36.97 12.18 -6.49
N LEU A 313 37.56 13.09 -7.26
CA LEU A 313 38.85 12.89 -7.93
C LEU A 313 40.02 13.60 -7.22
N ASP A 314 39.71 14.44 -6.23
CA ASP A 314 40.67 15.30 -5.58
C ASP A 314 41.27 14.63 -4.34
N SER A 315 42.60 14.45 -4.36
CA SER A 315 43.32 13.89 -3.22
C SER A 315 43.58 14.92 -2.12
N ASP A 316 43.39 16.21 -2.42
CA ASP A 316 43.56 17.32 -1.52
C ASP A 316 42.35 18.25 -1.43
N THR A 317 41.13 17.72 -1.55
CA THR A 317 39.83 18.45 -1.43
C THR A 317 39.69 19.46 -0.27
N TYR A 318 40.46 19.29 0.82
CA TYR A 318 40.49 20.18 1.99
C TYR A 318 41.68 21.16 2.01
N SER A 319 42.52 21.14 1.00
CA SER A 319 43.64 22.05 0.82
C SER A 319 43.09 23.41 0.43
N VAL A 320 43.22 24.40 1.31
CA VAL A 320 42.99 25.79 0.89
C VAL A 320 44.18 26.20 0.02
N PHE A 321 44.22 25.78 -1.26
CA PHE A 321 45.23 26.27 -2.20
C PHE A 321 44.87 27.69 -2.63
N ASP A 322 45.01 28.64 -1.70
CA ASP A 322 44.90 30.10 -1.95
C ASP A 322 46.14 30.66 -2.68
N GLY A 323 46.91 29.76 -3.31
CA GLY A 323 48.18 30.03 -3.98
C GLY A 323 48.05 29.99 -5.50
N PRO A 324 48.86 30.75 -6.24
CA PRO A 324 48.90 30.61 -7.69
C PRO A 324 49.50 29.25 -8.08
N ILE A 325 48.91 28.57 -9.07
CA ILE A 325 49.51 27.40 -9.71
C ILE A 325 50.73 27.89 -10.49
N VAL A 326 51.93 27.47 -10.07
CA VAL A 326 53.18 27.90 -10.69
C VAL A 326 53.64 26.86 -11.69
N ILE A 327 53.72 27.23 -12.98
CA ILE A 327 54.07 26.30 -14.07
C ILE A 327 55.24 26.84 -14.86
N THR A 328 56.10 25.93 -15.32
CA THR A 328 57.12 26.20 -16.32
C THR A 328 56.82 25.42 -17.59
N TYR A 329 57.31 25.88 -18.73
CA TYR A 329 57.15 25.20 -20.01
C TYR A 329 58.46 25.15 -20.78
N ASP A 330 58.63 24.13 -21.63
CA ASP A 330 59.74 24.08 -22.57
C ASP A 330 59.45 25.05 -23.73
N PRO A 331 60.26 26.12 -23.91
CA PRO A 331 60.07 27.07 -25.00
C PRO A 331 60.21 26.45 -26.40
N SER A 332 60.78 25.25 -26.52
CA SER A 332 60.89 24.51 -27.78
C SER A 332 59.53 24.02 -28.32
N VAL A 333 58.51 23.92 -27.45
CA VAL A 333 57.14 23.45 -27.77
C VAL A 333 56.08 24.48 -27.36
N ALA A 334 56.41 25.77 -27.49
CA ALA A 334 55.61 26.88 -26.97
C ALA A 334 54.18 26.95 -27.54
N SER A 335 53.93 26.57 -28.79
CA SER A 335 52.60 26.74 -29.39
C SER A 335 51.53 25.89 -28.71
N THR A 336 51.80 24.60 -28.45
CA THR A 336 50.86 23.71 -27.77
C THR A 336 50.79 23.97 -26.26
N SER A 337 51.91 24.37 -25.67
CA SER A 337 51.99 24.62 -24.23
C SER A 337 51.26 25.91 -23.84
N MET A 338 51.32 26.95 -24.68
CA MET A 338 50.62 28.22 -24.44
C MET A 338 49.10 28.11 -24.63
N ASP A 339 48.62 27.21 -25.51
CA ASP A 339 47.19 26.94 -25.65
C ASP A 339 46.65 26.24 -24.39
N PHE A 340 47.40 25.27 -23.84
CA PHE A 340 47.06 24.60 -22.57
C PHE A 340 47.06 25.58 -21.39
N ILE A 341 48.13 26.37 -21.23
CA ILE A 341 48.23 27.40 -20.18
C ILE A 341 47.10 28.42 -20.31
N GLY A 342 46.79 28.85 -21.54
CA GLY A 342 45.69 29.77 -21.80
C GLY A 342 44.34 29.20 -21.35
N ASN A 343 44.09 27.92 -21.63
CA ASN A 343 42.88 27.25 -21.17
C ASN A 343 42.85 27.11 -19.64
N LEU A 344 43.94 26.65 -19.02
CA LEU A 344 44.05 26.49 -17.57
C LEU A 344 43.90 27.83 -16.82
N SER A 345 44.43 28.93 -17.37
CA SER A 345 44.29 30.27 -16.79
C SER A 345 42.86 30.82 -16.79
N SER A 346 41.94 30.17 -17.50
CA SER A 346 40.52 30.52 -17.45
C SER A 346 39.78 29.87 -16.27
N TYR A 347 40.41 28.88 -15.63
CA TYR A 347 39.86 28.12 -14.51
C TYR A 347 40.64 28.37 -13.21
N ALA A 348 41.96 28.59 -13.28
CA ALA A 348 42.83 28.75 -12.11
C ALA A 348 43.76 29.97 -12.19
N ASN A 349 44.24 30.43 -11.03
CA ASN A 349 45.22 31.50 -10.93
C ASN A 349 46.63 30.98 -11.27
N VAL A 350 47.01 31.06 -12.55
CA VAL A 350 48.26 30.51 -13.06
C VAL A 350 49.38 31.56 -13.13
N ILE A 351 50.54 31.24 -12.55
CA ILE A 351 51.79 31.99 -12.76
C ILE A 351 52.74 31.17 -13.62
N VAL A 352 53.15 31.74 -14.75
CA VAL A 352 54.16 31.12 -15.63
C VAL A 352 55.54 31.68 -15.28
N VAL A 353 56.46 30.79 -14.88
CA VAL A 353 57.85 31.14 -14.54
C VAL A 353 58.84 30.40 -15.44
N SER A 354 60.08 30.86 -15.46
CA SER A 354 61.18 30.12 -16.10
C SER A 354 61.62 28.92 -15.25
N ILE A 355 62.25 27.92 -15.87
CA ILE A 355 62.84 26.77 -15.14
C ILE A 355 63.75 27.22 -14.01
N GLU A 356 64.64 28.20 -14.27
CA GLU A 356 65.57 28.72 -13.26
C GLU A 356 64.84 29.39 -12.09
N GLU A 357 63.71 30.03 -12.36
CA GLU A 357 62.91 30.73 -11.35
C GLU A 357 62.05 29.76 -10.53
N LEU A 358 61.52 28.71 -11.15
CA LEU A 358 60.86 27.59 -10.46
C LEU A 358 61.83 26.92 -9.48
N GLU A 359 63.02 26.54 -9.98
CA GLU A 359 64.05 25.85 -9.19
C GLU A 359 64.61 26.70 -8.06
N THR A 360 64.57 28.03 -8.15
CA THR A 360 65.17 28.92 -7.13
C THR A 360 64.17 29.42 -6.11
N ASN A 361 62.92 29.69 -6.52
CA ASN A 361 61.97 30.46 -5.71
C ASN A 361 60.74 29.67 -5.23
N TYR A 362 60.50 28.46 -5.78
CA TYR A 362 59.26 27.72 -5.52
C TYR A 362 59.48 26.29 -4.99
N GLN A 363 60.67 25.98 -4.42
CA GLN A 363 60.99 24.63 -3.91
C GLN A 363 60.11 24.14 -2.75
N ASP A 364 59.42 25.05 -2.06
CA ASP A 364 58.56 24.74 -0.90
C ASP A 364 57.07 24.62 -1.28
N ALA A 365 56.71 24.77 -2.56
CA ALA A 365 55.33 24.57 -3.01
C ALA A 365 54.98 23.07 -2.98
N PRO A 366 53.78 22.67 -2.53
CA PRO A 366 53.40 21.26 -2.43
C PRO A 366 53.34 20.56 -3.79
N TYR A 367 53.15 21.33 -4.87
CA TYR A 367 53.14 20.86 -6.26
C TYR A 367 54.15 21.67 -7.09
N VAL A 368 55.32 21.10 -7.37
CA VAL A 368 56.38 21.64 -8.27
C VAL A 368 56.63 20.68 -9.42
#